data_AF-A0A385TFL9-F1
#
_entry.id   AF-A0A385TFL9-F1
#
_cell.length_a   1.000
_cell.length_b   1.000
_cell.length_c   1.000
_cell.angle_alpha   90.00
_cell.angle_beta   90.00
_cell.angle_gamma   90.00
#
_symmetry.space_group_name_H-M   'P 1'
#
loop_
_entity.id
_entity.type
_entity.pdbx_description
1 polymer ?
#
loop_
_entity_poly.entity_id
_entity_poly.type
_entity_poly.pdbx_seq_one_letter_code
_entity_poly.pdbx_strand_id
1 'polypeptide(L)'
;MSFLEAITDQDRLYVKRYILLPLILQAFDRDCRYMEQNLKTPEPYVDTIKLAIGRARHDLKDIKKHFWLKGLKVYEVTDTKDGKKAKFMCRGYNSDMELRWEFITAEASILMRKYLGLDISKYEEIPPNGITMGY
;
A
#
# COMPACT_ATOMS: atom_id res chain seq x y z
N MET A 1 15.58 19.69 25.05
CA MET A 1 15.26 19.33 23.65
C MET A 1 14.52 18.01 23.69
N SER A 2 13.22 18.03 23.41
CA SER A 2 12.36 16.83 23.42
C SER A 2 12.85 15.85 22.34
N PHE A 3 12.96 14.57 22.70
CA PHE A 3 13.27 13.47 21.78
C PHE A 3 12.30 13.51 20.60
N LEU A 4 12.77 13.96 19.43
CA LEU A 4 12.08 13.74 18.16
C LEU A 4 11.96 12.23 17.96
N GLU A 5 10.74 11.75 17.75
CA GLU A 5 10.47 10.33 17.52
C GLU A 5 11.38 9.82 16.40
N ALA A 6 12.26 8.87 16.71
CA ALA A 6 13.31 8.43 15.80
C ALA A 6 12.75 7.80 14.51
N ILE A 7 11.50 7.35 14.56
CA ILE A 7 10.70 6.83 13.45
C ILE A 7 9.46 7.71 13.37
N THR A 8 9.30 8.41 12.25
CA THR A 8 8.20 9.36 12.06
C THR A 8 6.94 8.68 11.55
N ASP A 9 5.79 9.34 11.66
CA ASP A 9 4.53 8.88 11.06
C ASP A 9 4.65 8.70 9.54
N GLN A 10 5.43 9.56 8.88
CA GLN A 10 5.72 9.43 7.45
C GLN A 10 6.48 8.12 7.16
N ASP A 11 7.48 7.77 7.97
CA ASP A 11 8.22 6.50 7.82
C ASP A 11 7.26 5.31 7.97
N ARG A 12 6.35 5.36 8.96
CA ARG A 12 5.32 4.33 9.16
C ARG A 12 4.35 4.26 7.98
N LEU A 13 3.97 5.40 7.38
CA LEU A 13 3.13 5.44 6.18
C LEU A 13 3.80 4.73 4.99
N TYR A 14 5.10 4.96 4.79
CA TYR A 14 5.88 4.27 3.76
C TYR A 14 5.93 2.75 3.98
N VAL A 15 6.07 2.30 5.24
CA VAL A 15 5.97 0.86 5.57
C VAL A 15 4.58 0.31 5.24
N LYS A 16 3.50 1.00 5.61
CA LYS A 16 2.13 0.59 5.28
C LYS A 16 1.96 0.42 3.77
N ARG A 17 2.37 1.41 2.97
CA ARG A 17 2.29 1.34 1.51
C ARG A 17 3.11 0.19 0.93
N TYR A 18 4.31 -0.05 1.47
CA TYR A 18 5.15 -1.17 1.07
C TYR A 18 4.49 -2.54 1.30
N ILE A 19 3.66 -2.67 2.34
CA ILE A 19 2.88 -3.90 2.62
C ILE A 19 1.66 -4.00 1.70
N LEU A 20 0.95 -2.89 1.46
CA LEU A 20 -0.30 -2.86 0.70
C LEU A 20 -0.10 -3.09 -0.80
N LEU A 21 0.93 -2.48 -1.41
CA LEU A 21 1.09 -2.53 -2.86
C LEU A 21 1.30 -3.94 -3.43
N PRO A 22 2.11 -4.83 -2.83
CA PRO A 22 2.18 -6.22 -3.28
C PRO A 22 0.82 -6.93 -3.26
N LEU A 23 -0.03 -6.66 -2.27
CA LEU A 23 -1.37 -7.24 -2.18
C LEU A 23 -2.28 -6.71 -3.30
N ILE A 24 -2.22 -5.41 -3.55
CA ILE A 24 -2.98 -4.77 -4.65
C ILE A 24 -2.54 -5.32 -6.01
N LEU A 25 -1.24 -5.48 -6.23
CA LEU A 25 -0.70 -6.06 -7.45
C LEU A 25 -1.17 -7.50 -7.65
N GLN A 26 -1.20 -8.31 -6.58
CA GLN A 26 -1.74 -9.67 -6.61
C GLN A 26 -3.26 -9.68 -6.89
N ALA A 27 -4.01 -8.75 -6.29
CA ALA A 27 -5.44 -8.63 -6.52
C ALA A 27 -5.73 -8.28 -7.98
N PHE A 28 -5.07 -7.26 -8.54
CA PHE A 28 -5.22 -6.90 -9.95
C PHE A 28 -4.86 -8.03 -10.90
N ASP A 29 -3.80 -8.78 -10.62
CA ASP A 29 -3.40 -9.91 -11.46
C ASP A 29 -4.46 -11.03 -11.43
N ARG A 30 -5.01 -11.35 -10.26
CA ARG A 30 -6.13 -12.28 -10.12
C ARG A 30 -7.38 -11.78 -10.86
N ASP A 31 -7.70 -10.50 -10.75
CA ASP A 31 -8.88 -9.90 -11.39
C ASP A 31 -8.75 -9.94 -12.92
N CYS A 32 -7.57 -9.63 -13.47
CA CYS A 32 -7.28 -9.80 -14.89
C CYS A 32 -7.55 -11.25 -15.34
N ARG A 33 -6.94 -12.23 -14.66
CA ARG A 33 -7.12 -13.65 -15.00
C ARG A 33 -8.58 -14.07 -14.95
N TYR A 34 -9.32 -13.60 -13.96
CA TYR A 34 -10.76 -13.87 -13.84
C TYR A 34 -11.53 -13.25 -15.02
N MET A 35 -11.27 -12.00 -15.37
CA MET A 35 -11.94 -11.33 -16.48
C MET A 35 -11.65 -12.01 -17.82
N GLU A 36 -10.39 -12.35 -18.09
CA GLU A 36 -9.97 -13.06 -19.30
C GLU A 36 -10.70 -14.40 -19.49
N GLN A 37 -11.02 -15.09 -18.40
CA GLN A 37 -11.70 -16.39 -18.43
C GLN A 37 -13.22 -16.31 -18.51
N ASN A 38 -13.83 -15.21 -18.03
CA ASN A 38 -15.28 -15.15 -17.77
C ASN A 38 -16.03 -14.12 -18.64
N LEU A 39 -15.34 -13.16 -19.25
CA LEU A 39 -15.99 -12.14 -20.09
C LEU A 39 -15.90 -12.49 -21.57
N LYS A 40 -16.94 -12.13 -22.33
CA LYS A 40 -16.97 -12.28 -23.79
C LYS A 40 -16.01 -11.33 -24.52
N THR A 41 -15.67 -10.21 -23.90
CA THR A 41 -14.81 -9.16 -24.45
C THR A 41 -13.96 -8.57 -23.33
N PRO A 42 -12.98 -9.33 -22.80
CA PRO A 42 -12.22 -8.94 -21.62
C PRO A 42 -11.22 -7.80 -21.88
N GLU A 43 -10.78 -7.61 -23.12
CA GLU A 43 -9.61 -6.81 -23.48
C GLU A 43 -9.67 -5.36 -22.95
N PRO A 44 -10.77 -4.59 -23.12
CA PRO A 44 -10.80 -3.20 -22.64
C PRO A 44 -10.67 -3.08 -21.11
N TYR A 45 -11.22 -4.05 -20.37
CA TYR A 45 -11.16 -4.07 -18.91
C TYR A 45 -9.78 -4.48 -18.41
N VAL A 46 -9.21 -5.51 -19.03
CA VAL A 46 -7.87 -6.00 -18.73
C VAL A 46 -6.82 -4.92 -19.01
N ASP A 47 -6.94 -4.19 -20.12
CA ASP A 47 -6.03 -3.10 -20.45
C ASP A 47 -6.08 -1.97 -19.41
N THR A 48 -7.28 -1.65 -18.91
CA THR A 48 -7.45 -0.68 -17.82
C THR A 48 -6.73 -1.13 -16.55
N ILE A 49 -6.85 -2.41 -16.18
CA ILE A 49 -6.17 -2.96 -15.01
C ILE A 49 -4.65 -3.04 -15.23
N LYS A 50 -4.17 -3.37 -16.44
CA LYS A 50 -2.74 -3.37 -16.78
C LYS A 50 -2.12 -1.97 -16.61
N LEU A 51 -2.83 -0.92 -16.99
CA LEU A 51 -2.42 0.46 -16.71
C LEU A 51 -2.35 0.74 -15.20
N ALA A 52 -3.32 0.26 -14.43
CA ALA A 52 -3.33 0.38 -12.97
C ALA A 52 -2.15 -0.35 -12.31
N ILE A 53 -1.84 -1.57 -12.77
CA ILE A 53 -0.65 -2.33 -12.35
C ILE A 53 0.63 -1.53 -12.64
N GLY A 54 0.72 -0.89 -13.82
CA GLY A 54 1.84 -0.02 -14.18
C GLY A 54 2.04 1.12 -13.17
N ARG A 55 0.95 1.83 -12.83
CA ARG A 55 0.98 2.91 -11.82
C ARG A 55 1.36 2.40 -10.43
N ALA A 56 0.78 1.29 -9.97
CA ALA A 56 1.09 0.70 -8.67
C ALA A 56 2.55 0.20 -8.57
N ARG A 57 3.10 -0.35 -9.67
CA ARG A 57 4.53 -0.74 -9.75
C ARG A 57 5.46 0.47 -9.69
N HIS A 58 5.08 1.57 -10.31
CA HIS A 58 5.84 2.82 -10.24
C HIS A 58 5.87 3.33 -8.79
N ASP A 59 4.73 3.40 -8.10
CA ASP A 59 4.69 3.81 -6.69
C ASP A 59 5.51 2.89 -5.79
N LEU A 60 5.43 1.57 -5.99
CA LEU A 60 6.25 0.62 -5.24
C LEU A 60 7.76 0.85 -5.46
N LYS A 61 8.16 1.21 -6.68
CA LYS A 61 9.56 1.56 -7.00
C LYS A 61 9.98 2.83 -6.25
N ASP A 62 9.13 3.84 -6.22
CA ASP A 62 9.41 5.10 -5.52
C ASP A 62 9.47 4.92 -4.00
N ILE A 63 8.60 4.08 -3.44
CA ILE A 63 8.67 3.68 -2.03
C ILE A 63 9.98 2.97 -1.72
N LYS A 64 10.41 2.01 -2.55
CA LYS A 64 11.71 1.33 -2.38
C LYS A 64 12.89 2.31 -2.47
N LYS A 65 12.81 3.30 -3.37
CA LYS A 65 13.79 4.38 -3.47
C LYS A 65 13.80 5.24 -2.20
N HIS A 66 12.61 5.59 -1.68
CA HIS A 66 12.47 6.33 -0.43
C HIS A 66 13.07 5.56 0.75
N PHE A 67 12.82 4.25 0.82
CA PHE A 67 13.40 3.36 1.83
C PHE A 67 14.92 3.46 1.86
N TRP A 68 15.54 3.33 0.68
CA TRP A 68 16.99 3.46 0.54
C TRP A 68 17.49 4.83 0.98
N LEU A 69 16.86 5.91 0.54
CA LEU A 69 17.25 7.29 0.87
C LEU A 69 17.09 7.65 2.36
N LYS A 70 16.09 7.08 3.04
CA LYS A 70 15.80 7.37 4.45
C LYS A 70 16.37 6.34 5.43
N GLY A 71 17.14 5.36 4.94
CA GLY A 71 17.66 4.28 5.77
C GLY A 71 16.56 3.43 6.40
N LEU A 72 15.45 3.25 5.68
CA LEU A 72 14.32 2.42 6.08
C LEU A 72 14.44 1.05 5.43
N LYS A 73 14.27 -0.02 6.22
CA LYS A 73 14.30 -1.39 5.75
C LYS A 73 13.24 -2.22 6.46
N VAL A 74 12.31 -2.78 5.69
CA VAL A 74 11.41 -3.85 6.16
C VAL A 74 12.15 -5.17 5.93
N TYR A 75 12.38 -5.92 6.99
CA TYR A 75 13.15 -7.18 6.92
C TYR A 75 12.29 -8.42 7.19
N GLU A 76 11.08 -8.25 7.72
CA GLU A 76 10.13 -9.34 7.95
C GLU A 76 8.71 -8.83 7.72
N VAL A 77 7.92 -9.59 6.96
CA VAL A 77 6.46 -9.43 6.85
C VAL A 77 5.86 -10.81 6.98
N THR A 78 5.02 -11.03 7.98
CA THR A 78 4.39 -12.30 8.29
C THR A 78 2.87 -12.15 8.30
N ASP A 79 2.19 -13.18 7.80
CA ASP A 79 0.75 -13.30 7.93
C ASP A 79 0.40 -13.70 9.36
N THR A 80 -0.59 -13.04 9.93
CA THR A 80 -1.20 -13.38 11.21
C THR A 80 -2.66 -13.78 10.97
N LYS A 81 -3.31 -14.33 11.99
CA LYS A 81 -4.75 -14.64 11.92
C LYS A 81 -5.58 -13.38 11.62
N ASP A 82 -5.16 -12.24 12.17
CA ASP A 82 -5.92 -10.99 12.16
C ASP A 82 -5.42 -10.00 11.09
N GLY A 83 -4.31 -10.29 10.40
CA GLY A 83 -3.75 -9.38 9.41
C GLY A 83 -2.32 -9.69 8.99
N LYS A 84 -1.48 -8.64 8.93
CA LYS A 84 -0.05 -8.73 8.67
C LYS A 84 0.76 -8.04 9.75
N LYS A 85 1.81 -8.70 10.20
CA LYS A 85 2.84 -8.12 11.07
C LYS A 85 4.10 -7.84 10.26
N ALA A 86 4.66 -6.65 10.41
CA ALA A 86 5.92 -6.28 9.78
C ALA A 86 6.92 -5.81 10.83
N LYS A 87 8.17 -6.26 10.69
CA LYS A 87 9.31 -5.73 11.44
C LYS A 87 10.19 -4.93 10.51
N PHE A 88 10.56 -3.73 10.96
CA PHE A 88 11.30 -2.78 10.16
C PHE A 88 12.27 -1.98 11.02
N MET A 89 13.24 -1.39 10.35
CA MET A 89 14.16 -0.43 10.95
C MET A 89 14.17 0.86 10.14
N CYS A 90 14.44 1.98 10.80
CA CYS A 90 14.67 3.26 10.18
C CYS A 90 15.82 3.97 10.90
N ARG A 91 16.86 4.35 10.16
CA ARG A 91 18.02 5.10 10.71
C ARG A 91 18.65 4.44 11.94
N GLY A 92 18.69 3.10 11.97
CA GLY A 92 19.24 2.30 13.08
C GLY A 92 18.25 1.94 14.19
N TYR A 93 17.04 2.52 14.20
CA TYR A 93 16.00 2.22 15.19
C TYR A 93 15.07 1.13 14.68
N ASN A 94 14.74 0.16 15.53
CA ASN A 94 13.82 -0.94 15.19
C ASN A 94 12.40 -0.61 15.66
N SER A 95 11.41 -1.07 14.91
CA SER A 95 9.99 -1.05 15.28
C SER A 95 9.27 -2.20 14.58
N ASP A 96 8.12 -2.56 15.12
CA ASP A 96 7.15 -3.38 14.42
C ASP A 96 5.84 -2.61 14.18
N MET A 97 5.04 -3.14 13.26
CA MET A 97 3.67 -2.72 13.07
C MET A 97 2.80 -3.91 12.73
N GLU A 98 1.54 -3.82 13.11
CA GLU A 98 0.51 -4.78 12.74
C GLU A 98 -0.61 -4.06 12.01
N LEU A 99 -1.00 -4.60 10.87
CA LEU A 99 -2.10 -4.11 10.05
C LEU A 99 -3.18 -5.18 10.05
N ARG A 100 -4.35 -4.86 10.61
CA ARG A 100 -5.49 -5.78 10.62
C ARG A 100 -6.12 -5.92 9.23
N TRP A 101 -6.78 -7.04 8.96
CA TRP A 101 -7.44 -7.30 7.68
C TRP A 101 -8.48 -6.23 7.32
N GLU A 102 -9.22 -5.70 8.29
CA GLU A 102 -10.21 -4.64 8.06
C GLU A 102 -9.54 -3.38 7.51
N PHE A 103 -8.40 -2.98 8.11
CA PHE A 103 -7.61 -1.86 7.65
C PHE A 103 -6.99 -2.13 6.27
N ILE A 104 -6.37 -3.30 6.08
CA ILE A 104 -5.74 -3.68 4.81
C ILE A 104 -6.77 -3.63 3.67
N THR A 105 -7.96 -4.19 3.91
CA THR A 105 -9.02 -4.26 2.90
C THR A 105 -9.56 -2.88 2.57
N ALA A 106 -9.81 -2.04 3.58
CA ALA A 106 -10.28 -0.67 3.37
C ALA A 106 -9.27 0.16 2.55
N GLU A 107 -8.02 0.19 2.97
CA GLU A 107 -6.96 0.95 2.29
C GLU A 107 -6.65 0.41 0.90
N ALA A 108 -6.58 -0.92 0.73
CA ALA A 108 -6.33 -1.52 -0.57
C ALA A 108 -7.45 -1.18 -1.56
N SER A 109 -8.71 -1.18 -1.11
CA SER A 109 -9.87 -0.83 -1.92
C SER A 109 -9.82 0.62 -2.42
N ILE A 110 -9.40 1.56 -1.56
CA ILE A 110 -9.20 2.98 -1.94
C ILE A 110 -8.05 3.11 -2.93
N LEU A 111 -6.90 2.49 -2.63
CA LEU A 111 -5.73 2.53 -3.51
C LEU A 111 -6.00 1.89 -4.87
N MET A 112 -6.74 0.77 -4.93
CA MET A 112 -7.14 0.16 -6.20
C MET A 112 -7.95 1.15 -7.05
N ARG A 113 -8.89 1.89 -6.45
CA ARG A 113 -9.64 2.95 -7.16
C ARG A 113 -8.72 4.06 -7.66
N LYS A 114 -7.81 4.55 -6.82
CA LYS A 114 -6.79 5.54 -7.20
C LYS A 114 -5.98 5.03 -8.41
N TYR A 115 -5.50 3.80 -8.36
CA TYR A 115 -4.73 3.21 -9.45
C TYR A 115 -5.55 2.92 -10.69
N LEU A 116 -6.86 2.72 -10.60
CA LEU A 116 -7.75 2.64 -11.76
C LEU A 116 -8.05 4.01 -12.37
N GLY A 117 -7.59 5.11 -11.76
CA GLY A 117 -7.87 6.47 -12.22
C GLY A 117 -9.25 6.98 -11.82
N LEU A 118 -9.86 6.35 -10.81
CA LEU A 118 -11.15 6.77 -10.25
C LEU A 118 -10.96 7.88 -9.22
N ASP A 119 -11.97 8.72 -9.09
CA ASP A 119 -12.01 9.76 -8.06
C ASP A 119 -12.11 9.14 -6.65
N ILE A 120 -11.21 9.55 -5.77
CA ILE A 120 -11.11 9.12 -4.38
C ILE A 120 -11.36 10.25 -3.38
N SER A 121 -11.74 11.45 -3.83
CA SER A 121 -12.00 12.64 -2.98
C SER A 121 -12.89 12.35 -1.79
N LYS A 122 -13.94 11.54 -1.98
CA LYS A 122 -14.86 11.09 -0.91
C LYS A 122 -14.23 10.25 0.20
N TYR A 123 -12.98 9.80 0.02
CA TYR A 123 -12.20 9.05 1.01
C TYR A 123 -11.10 9.91 1.66
N GLU A 124 -10.93 11.16 1.23
CA GLU A 124 -9.89 12.08 1.73
C GLU A 124 -10.28 12.78 3.04
N GLU A 125 -11.54 12.65 3.49
CA GLU A 125 -12.03 13.26 4.75
C GLU A 125 -11.90 12.34 5.99
N ILE A 126 -10.91 12.68 6.83
CA ILE A 126 -10.72 12.50 8.29
C ILE A 126 -10.63 11.07 8.87
N PRO A 127 -9.43 10.60 9.27
CA PRO A 127 -9.30 9.67 10.40
C PRO A 127 -9.34 10.45 11.74
N PRO A 128 -9.94 9.89 12.82
CA PRO A 128 -10.13 10.55 14.12
C PRO A 128 -8.84 10.98 14.87
N ASN A 129 -7.65 10.72 14.33
CA ASN A 129 -6.37 10.91 15.00
C ASN A 129 -5.43 11.93 14.32
N GLY A 130 -5.96 12.91 13.57
CA GLY A 130 -5.21 14.13 13.25
C GLY A 130 -3.95 13.99 12.36
N ILE A 131 -3.68 12.82 11.77
CA ILE A 131 -2.65 12.67 10.75
C ILE A 131 -3.34 12.70 9.39
N THR A 132 -3.20 13.81 8.68
CA THR A 132 -3.59 13.93 7.27
C THR A 132 -2.82 12.89 6.45
N MET A 133 -3.54 11.95 5.85
CA MET A 133 -3.01 11.13 4.75
C MET A 133 -2.79 12.04 3.55
N GLY A 134 -1.56 12.54 3.37
CA GLY A 134 -1.15 13.08 2.08
C GLY A 134 -1.12 11.95 1.07
N TYR A 135 -2.15 11.87 0.22
CA TYR A 135 -2.20 10.98 -0.95
C TYR A 135 -1.57 11.64 -2.17
#